data_AF-A0A090T707-F1
#
_entry.id   AF-A0A090T707-F1
#
_cell.length_a   1.000
_cell.length_b   1.000
_cell.length_c   1.000
_cell.angle_alpha   90.00
_cell.angle_beta   90.00
_cell.angle_gamma   90.00
#
_symmetry.space_group_name_H-M   'P 1'
#
loop_
_entity.id
_entity.type
_entity.pdbx_description
1 polymer ?
#
loop_
_entity_poly.entity_id
_entity_poly.type
_entity_poly.pdbx_seq_one_letter_code
_entity_poly.pdbx_strand_id
1 'polypeptide(L)'
;MWTFVANSTFDNLNVGENVKETFDVTSVDGTPSTVTVQINGTNDAATISAASQELTETDSVLTAGGTLTSVDPDNPDNSFIAQSSTLVR
;
A
#
# COMPACT_ATOMS: atom_id res chain seq x y z
N MET A 1 -19.55 -10.39 27.36
CA MET A 1 -18.62 -9.52 26.63
C MET A 1 -18.37 -10.19 25.29
N TRP A 2 -18.51 -9.46 24.18
CA TRP A 2 -18.17 -9.98 22.84
C TRP A 2 -16.85 -9.33 22.38
N THR A 3 -16.12 -9.99 21.49
CA THR A 3 -14.89 -9.46 20.91
C THR A 3 -14.85 -9.82 19.44
N PHE A 4 -14.57 -8.83 18.61
CA PHE A 4 -14.22 -9.01 17.21
C PHE A 4 -12.69 -9.01 17.09
N VAL A 5 -12.17 -9.97 16.35
CA VAL A 5 -10.78 -9.97 15.88
C VAL A 5 -10.85 -10.22 14.39
N ALA A 6 -10.36 -9.27 13.60
CA ALA A 6 -10.24 -9.43 12.16
C ALA A 6 -9.40 -10.68 11.82
N ASN A 7 -9.85 -11.44 10.83
CA ASN A 7 -9.18 -12.66 10.38
C ASN A 7 -7.99 -12.38 9.44
N SER A 8 -7.88 -11.16 8.91
CA SER A 8 -6.85 -10.72 7.97
C SER A 8 -6.55 -9.22 8.11
N THR A 9 -5.49 -8.77 7.43
CA THR A 9 -5.27 -7.35 7.14
C THR A 9 -6.19 -6.90 6.01
N PHE A 10 -6.56 -5.61 6.00
CA PHE A 10 -7.46 -5.02 5.00
C PHE A 10 -6.89 -3.76 4.36
N ASP A 11 -5.56 -3.58 4.44
CA ASP A 11 -4.83 -2.43 3.88
C ASP A 11 -4.93 -2.36 2.34
N ASN A 12 -5.51 -3.38 1.70
CA ASN A 12 -5.79 -3.39 0.28
C ASN A 12 -7.14 -2.76 -0.09
N LEU A 13 -7.97 -2.36 0.88
CA LEU A 13 -9.29 -1.79 0.63
C LEU A 13 -9.18 -0.26 0.49
N ASN A 14 -9.40 0.26 -0.71
CA ASN A 14 -9.41 1.71 -0.95
C ASN A 14 -10.76 2.34 -0.52
N VAL A 15 -10.86 3.66 -0.57
CA VAL A 15 -12.09 4.44 -0.34
C VAL A 15 -13.23 3.92 -1.22
N GLY A 16 -14.33 3.56 -0.57
CA GLY A 16 -15.54 3.03 -1.23
C GLY A 16 -15.58 1.50 -1.28
N GLU A 17 -14.46 0.82 -1.05
CA GLU A 17 -14.42 -0.62 -0.89
C GLU A 17 -14.76 -1.02 0.55
N ASN A 18 -15.37 -2.18 0.71
CA ASN A 18 -15.74 -2.70 2.01
C ASN A 18 -15.85 -4.23 1.99
N VAL A 19 -15.60 -4.82 3.15
CA VAL A 19 -15.83 -6.24 3.43
C VAL A 19 -16.82 -6.35 4.58
N LYS A 20 -17.66 -7.37 4.54
CA LYS A 20 -18.59 -7.69 5.62
C LYS A 20 -18.27 -9.05 6.19
N GLU A 21 -18.19 -9.11 7.50
CA GLU A 21 -18.08 -10.36 8.26
C GLU A 21 -19.37 -10.56 9.06
N THR A 22 -19.96 -11.75 8.95
CA THR A 22 -21.21 -12.08 9.63
C THR A 22 -20.96 -13.22 10.60
N PHE A 23 -21.42 -13.04 11.83
CA PHE A 23 -21.28 -14.00 12.92
C PHE A 23 -22.67 -14.41 13.40
N ASP A 24 -22.94 -15.71 13.37
CA ASP A 24 -24.12 -16.28 13.99
C ASP A 24 -23.90 -16.33 15.51
N VAL A 25 -24.80 -15.72 16.26
CA VAL A 25 -24.79 -15.70 17.73
C VAL A 25 -26.08 -16.29 18.27
N THR A 26 -26.00 -16.82 19.48
CA THR A 26 -27.18 -17.32 20.20
C THR A 26 -27.34 -16.50 21.46
N SER A 27 -28.53 -15.93 21.65
CA SER A 27 -28.89 -15.21 22.86
C SER A 27 -28.99 -16.17 24.06
N VAL A 28 -28.97 -15.63 25.27
CA VAL A 28 -29.08 -16.40 26.52
C VAL A 28 -30.37 -17.23 26.58
N ASP A 29 -31.43 -16.76 25.91
CA ASP A 29 -32.72 -17.45 25.79
C ASP A 29 -32.77 -18.54 24.69
N GLY A 30 -31.65 -18.77 23.98
CA GLY A 30 -31.55 -19.75 22.91
C GLY A 30 -31.96 -19.23 21.53
N THR A 31 -32.38 -17.96 21.41
CA THR A 31 -32.79 -17.38 20.12
C THR A 31 -31.57 -17.11 19.22
N PRO A 32 -31.53 -17.62 17.98
CA PRO A 32 -30.47 -17.28 17.02
C PRO A 32 -30.54 -15.83 16.58
N SER A 33 -29.40 -15.22 16.31
CA SER A 33 -29.27 -13.85 15.79
C SER A 33 -27.96 -13.71 15.00
N THR A 34 -27.82 -12.61 14.27
CA THR A 34 -26.62 -12.33 13.48
C THR A 34 -25.99 -11.00 13.90
N VAL A 35 -24.66 -10.97 13.92
CA VAL A 35 -23.86 -9.75 14.06
C VAL A 35 -23.11 -9.55 12.76
N THR A 36 -23.33 -8.43 12.09
CA THR A 36 -22.57 -8.04 10.89
C THR A 36 -21.58 -6.94 11.25
N VAL A 37 -20.30 -7.21 11.02
CA VAL A 37 -19.22 -6.23 11.09
C VAL A 37 -18.91 -5.79 9.67
N GLN A 38 -18.95 -4.48 9.41
CA GLN A 38 -18.53 -3.91 8.14
C GLN A 38 -17.20 -3.18 8.31
N ILE A 39 -16.23 -3.57 7.50
CA ILE A 39 -14.90 -2.98 7.43
C ILE A 39 -14.89 -2.11 6.19
N ASN A 40 -14.70 -0.80 6.38
CA ASN A 40 -14.64 0.16 5.28
C ASN A 40 -13.18 0.48 5.00
N GLY A 41 -12.83 0.46 3.72
CA GLY A 41 -11.50 0.81 3.25
C GLY A 41 -11.18 2.29 3.42
N THR A 42 -9.89 2.59 3.41
CA THR A 42 -9.30 3.93 3.40
C THR A 42 -8.19 3.93 2.37
N ASN A 43 -7.86 5.09 1.80
CA ASN A 43 -6.75 5.17 0.88
C ASN A 43 -5.42 5.21 1.65
N ASP A 44 -4.55 4.25 1.40
CA ASP A 44 -3.15 4.25 1.82
C ASP A 44 -2.29 5.05 0.83
N ALA A 45 -1.31 5.78 1.37
CA ALA A 45 -0.47 6.63 0.52
C ALA A 45 0.68 5.82 -0.11
N ALA A 46 0.83 5.95 -1.43
CA ALA A 46 2.00 5.43 -2.13
C ALA A 46 3.32 5.95 -1.53
N THR A 47 4.29 5.06 -1.39
CA THR A 47 5.66 5.40 -0.98
C THR A 47 6.62 5.16 -2.13
N ILE A 48 7.51 6.14 -2.40
CA ILE A 48 8.50 6.08 -3.48
C ILE A 48 9.91 6.03 -2.87
N SER A 49 10.78 5.15 -3.39
CA SER A 49 12.19 5.09 -3.00
C SER A 49 12.99 6.27 -3.58
N ALA A 50 14.14 6.60 -2.98
CA ALA A 50 15.08 7.56 -3.56
C ALA A 50 16.36 6.86 -4.05
N ALA A 51 16.97 7.39 -5.10
CA ALA A 51 18.29 7.01 -5.58
C ALA A 51 19.15 8.27 -5.75
N SER A 52 20.32 8.29 -5.13
CA SER A 52 21.30 9.36 -5.28
C SER A 52 22.68 8.79 -5.61
N GLN A 53 23.44 9.53 -6.41
CA GLN A 53 24.80 9.18 -6.78
C GLN A 53 25.65 10.45 -6.82
N GLU A 54 26.77 10.41 -6.11
CA GLU A 54 27.75 11.48 -6.12
C GLU A 54 28.72 11.27 -7.29
N LEU A 55 28.89 12.29 -8.13
CA LEU A 55 29.82 12.29 -9.25
C LEU A 55 30.86 13.39 -9.04
N THR A 56 32.14 13.05 -9.17
CA THR A 56 33.23 14.02 -9.18
C THR A 56 33.59 14.35 -10.62
N GLU A 57 33.61 15.64 -10.96
CA GLU A 57 33.93 16.10 -12.31
C GLU A 57 35.33 15.65 -12.78
N THR A 58 35.41 15.21 -14.04
CA THR A 58 36.67 14.85 -14.73
C THR A 58 36.59 15.24 -16.20
N ASP A 59 37.68 15.10 -16.95
CA ASP A 59 37.68 15.26 -18.43
C ASP A 59 37.04 14.08 -19.19
N SER A 60 36.48 13.09 -18.48
CA SER A 60 35.76 11.96 -19.08
C SER A 60 34.25 12.11 -18.95
N VAL A 61 33.51 11.45 -19.84
CA VAL A 61 32.05 11.38 -19.75
C VAL A 61 31.64 10.66 -18.46
N LEU A 62 30.76 11.30 -17.69
CA LEU A 62 30.16 10.71 -16.50
C LEU A 62 28.67 10.45 -16.74
N THR A 63 28.20 9.32 -16.23
CA THR A 63 26.79 8.92 -16.29
C THR A 63 26.27 8.75 -14.87
N ALA A 64 25.09 9.32 -14.62
CA ALA A 64 24.31 9.05 -13.42
C ALA A 64 23.16 8.11 -13.77
N GLY A 65 22.81 7.23 -12.84
CA GLY A 65 21.68 6.33 -12.96
C GLY A 65 21.13 5.92 -11.59
N GLY A 66 19.99 5.26 -11.61
CA GLY A 66 19.33 4.76 -10.41
C GLY A 66 18.00 4.09 -10.75
N THR A 67 17.45 3.36 -9.80
CA THR A 67 16.12 2.74 -9.89
C THR A 67 15.24 3.36 -8.81
N LEU A 68 14.03 3.77 -9.20
CA LEU A 68 13.00 4.17 -8.26
C LEU A 68 11.91 3.09 -8.25
N THR A 69 11.45 2.72 -7.07
CA THR A 69 10.31 1.82 -6.83
C THR A 69 9.19 2.60 -6.16
N SER A 70 7.94 2.27 -6.50
CA SER A 70 6.74 2.69 -5.78
C SER A 70 6.17 1.47 -5.06
N VAL A 71 5.58 1.69 -3.89
CA VAL A 71 4.75 0.70 -3.21
C VAL A 71 3.46 1.39 -2.80
N ASP A 72 2.34 0.90 -3.30
CA ASP A 72 1.00 1.32 -2.91
C ASP A 72 0.18 0.10 -2.44
N PRO A 73 -0.29 0.06 -1.18
CA PRO A 73 -1.02 -1.10 -0.64
C PRO A 73 -2.37 -1.40 -1.31
N ASP A 74 -3.06 -0.38 -1.84
CA ASP A 74 -4.44 -0.50 -2.33
C ASP A 74 -4.61 -0.05 -3.80
N ASN A 75 -3.54 0.43 -4.44
CA ASN A 75 -3.51 0.76 -5.86
C ASN A 75 -2.31 0.10 -6.58
N PRO A 76 -2.34 0.01 -7.92
CA PRO A 76 -1.18 -0.44 -8.68
C PRO A 76 0.02 0.50 -8.50
N ASP A 77 1.21 -0.09 -8.34
CA ASP A 77 2.46 0.67 -8.23
C ASP A 77 2.75 1.55 -9.46
N ASN A 78 3.25 2.75 -9.21
CA ASN A 78 3.74 3.63 -10.25
C ASN A 78 5.00 3.06 -10.94
N SER A 79 5.05 3.20 -12.25
CA SER A 79 6.22 2.82 -13.06
C SER A 79 7.11 4.02 -13.36
N PHE A 80 8.43 3.81 -13.26
CA PHE A 80 9.44 4.83 -13.56
C PHE A 80 10.30 4.40 -14.73
N ILE A 81 10.57 5.34 -15.64
CA ILE A 81 11.52 5.15 -16.74
C ILE A 81 12.79 5.92 -16.38
N ALA A 82 13.91 5.20 -16.30
CA ALA A 82 15.20 5.81 -16.01
C ALA A 82 15.55 6.85 -17.07
N GLN A 83 15.90 8.05 -16.63
CA GLN A 83 16.47 9.09 -17.48
C GLN A 83 17.99 9.03 -17.38
N SER A 84 18.68 9.03 -18.52
CA SER A 84 20.13 9.14 -18.55
C SER A 84 20.51 10.59 -18.78
N SER A 85 21.28 11.15 -17.86
CA SER A 85 21.88 12.48 -18.02
C SER A 85 23.38 12.33 -18.17
N THR A 86 23.90 12.89 -19.25
CA THR A 86 25.34 12.94 -19.53
C THR A 86 25.86 14.29 -19.07
N LEU A 87 26.78 14.30 -18.11
CA LEU A 87 27.49 15.52 -17.74
C LEU A 87 28.68 15.68 -18.68
N VAL A 88 28.66 16.76 -19.46
CA VAL A 88 29.78 17.23 -20.28
C VAL A 88 30.02 18.69 -19.95
N ARG A 89 31.29 19.07 -19.80
CA ARG A 89 31.72 20.44 -19.51
C ARG A 89 31.47 21.37 -20.69
#